data_AF-A0A6P2C3N0-F1
#
_entry.id   AF-A0A6P2C3N0-F1
#
_cell.length_a   1.000
_cell.length_b   1.000
_cell.length_c   1.000
_cell.angle_alpha   90.00
_cell.angle_beta   90.00
_cell.angle_gamma   90.00
#
_symmetry.space_group_name_H-M   'P 1'
#
loop_
_entity.id
_entity.type
_entity.pdbx_description
1 polymer ?
#
loop_
_entity_poly.entity_id
_entity_poly.type
_entity_poly.pdbx_seq_one_letter_code
_entity_poly.pdbx_strand_id
1 'polypeptide(L)'
;MRAHRRHRLVRDDAYKFFLQLRADRPAPRAGEPDLVAEALAVVEEIIRDCRAAGVPVVIENLIYQLPGEELSARAREDAIIEAARALNDLDIDLLKLEYPGSPQGCRRLAEILRRPWAVLSAGVPFDQFTDIIQMATDDGGASGFIAGRSVWREVVSLTGPQRQEFLTSVALPRLDRLVAVASQSARPWTEFSRPLS
;
A
#
# COMPACT_ATOMS: atom_id res chain seq x y z
N MET A 1 45.82 -19.03 7.03
CA MET A 1 44.42 -19.36 6.63
C MET A 1 43.53 -18.17 6.95
N ARG A 2 43.09 -17.41 5.93
CA ARG A 2 42.13 -16.30 6.11
C ARG A 2 40.72 -16.87 6.06
N ALA A 3 39.97 -16.72 7.16
CA ALA A 3 38.56 -17.06 7.19
C ALA A 3 37.78 -16.15 6.22
N HIS A 4 37.21 -16.76 5.17
CA HIS A 4 36.18 -16.11 4.35
C HIS A 4 34.97 -15.86 5.24
N ARG A 5 34.76 -14.59 5.64
CA ARG A 5 33.44 -14.13 6.07
C ARG A 5 32.52 -14.26 4.87
N ARG A 6 31.71 -15.32 4.83
CA ARG A 6 30.54 -15.35 3.96
C ARG A 6 29.68 -14.17 4.35
N HIS A 7 29.58 -13.16 3.48
CA HIS A 7 28.53 -12.17 3.57
C HIS A 7 27.21 -12.95 3.62
N ARG A 8 26.52 -12.88 4.75
CA ARG A 8 25.13 -13.33 4.84
C ARG A 8 24.39 -12.41 3.87
N LEU A 9 23.97 -12.92 2.71
CA LEU A 9 23.03 -12.21 1.86
C LEU A 9 21.90 -11.74 2.76
N VAL A 10 21.59 -10.44 2.74
CA VAL A 10 20.37 -9.93 3.37
C VAL A 10 19.24 -10.74 2.74
N ARG A 11 18.53 -11.52 3.55
CA ARG A 11 17.33 -12.23 3.11
C ARG A 11 16.21 -11.22 3.31
N ASP A 12 15.76 -10.63 2.21
CA ASP A 12 14.65 -9.69 2.24
C ASP A 12 13.35 -10.47 2.50
N ASP A 13 12.51 -9.96 3.40
CA ASP A 13 11.23 -10.59 3.76
C ASP A 13 10.10 -10.25 2.79
N ALA A 14 10.25 -9.17 2.00
CA ALA A 14 9.36 -8.78 0.90
C ALA A 14 10.03 -7.71 0.03
N TYR A 15 9.59 -7.59 -1.23
CA TYR A 15 9.91 -6.47 -2.11
C TYR A 15 8.70 -5.58 -2.34
N LYS A 16 8.89 -4.27 -2.18
CA LYS A 16 7.84 -3.26 -2.37
C LYS A 16 8.11 -2.44 -3.62
N PHE A 17 7.15 -2.43 -4.53
CA PHE A 17 7.18 -1.59 -5.73
C PHE A 17 6.10 -0.53 -5.68
N PHE A 18 6.46 0.67 -6.13
CA PHE A 18 5.53 1.78 -6.26
C PHE A 18 5.11 1.89 -7.72
N LEU A 19 3.80 2.00 -7.95
CA LEU A 19 3.17 2.18 -9.23
C LEU A 19 2.21 3.37 -9.19
N GLN A 20 2.09 4.07 -10.30
CA GLN A 20 1.01 5.03 -10.53
C GLN A 20 0.10 4.49 -11.63
N LEU A 21 -1.01 3.90 -11.23
CA LEU A 21 -2.02 3.34 -12.13
C LEU A 21 -3.32 4.15 -12.02
N ARG A 22 -3.74 4.72 -13.15
CA ARG A 22 -5.09 5.24 -13.39
C ARG A 22 -5.82 4.28 -14.33
N ALA A 23 -6.45 3.25 -13.77
CA ALA A 23 -7.16 2.23 -14.55
C ALA A 23 -8.43 2.77 -15.24
N ASP A 24 -8.97 3.88 -14.72
CA ASP A 24 -10.12 4.63 -15.25
C ASP A 24 -9.75 5.63 -16.35
N ARG A 25 -8.48 5.71 -16.76
CA ARG A 25 -8.05 6.64 -17.81
C ARG A 25 -8.73 6.31 -19.15
N PRO A 26 -8.92 7.30 -20.04
CA PRO A 26 -9.44 7.04 -21.39
C PRO A 26 -8.58 6.04 -22.15
N ALA A 27 -9.23 5.18 -22.94
CA ALA A 27 -8.55 4.25 -23.83
C ALA A 27 -7.57 5.00 -24.76
N PRO A 28 -6.43 4.37 -25.11
CA PRO A 28 -5.44 5.00 -25.97
C PRO A 28 -6.03 5.29 -27.36
N ARG A 29 -5.60 6.37 -27.98
CA ARG A 29 -5.91 6.61 -29.40
C ARG A 29 -5.08 5.68 -30.27
N ALA A 30 -5.49 5.52 -31.53
CA ALA A 30 -4.73 4.73 -32.49
C ALA A 30 -3.27 5.24 -32.60
N GLY A 31 -2.31 4.36 -32.33
CA GLY A 31 -0.88 4.68 -32.35
C GLY A 31 -0.32 5.23 -31.04
N GLU A 32 -1.14 5.45 -30.01
CA GLU A 32 -0.67 5.79 -28.65
C GLU A 32 -0.50 4.53 -27.79
N PRO A 33 0.44 4.52 -26.82
CA PRO A 33 0.64 3.39 -25.92
C PRO A 33 -0.55 3.21 -24.96
N ASP A 34 -0.89 1.94 -24.68
CA ASP A 34 -1.83 1.59 -23.62
C ASP A 34 -1.11 1.56 -22.27
N LEU A 35 -1.08 2.71 -21.61
CA LEU A 35 -0.39 2.86 -20.33
C LEU A 35 -1.02 2.05 -19.18
N VAL A 36 -2.28 1.61 -19.30
CA VAL A 36 -2.87 0.67 -18.31
C VAL A 36 -2.29 -0.71 -18.54
N ALA A 37 -2.32 -1.20 -19.78
CA ALA A 37 -1.81 -2.53 -20.12
C ALA A 37 -0.30 -2.63 -19.85
N GLU A 38 0.49 -1.61 -20.20
CA GLU A 38 1.93 -1.57 -19.92
C GLU A 38 2.24 -1.60 -18.42
N ALA A 39 1.49 -0.83 -17.61
CA ALA A 39 1.67 -0.83 -16.16
C ALA A 39 1.37 -2.21 -15.55
N LEU A 40 0.29 -2.87 -15.98
CA LEU A 40 -0.06 -4.21 -15.49
C LEU A 40 0.96 -5.26 -15.94
N ALA A 41 1.47 -5.18 -17.17
CA ALA A 41 2.52 -6.06 -17.67
C ALA A 41 3.82 -5.94 -16.86
N VAL A 42 4.22 -4.72 -16.49
CA VAL A 42 5.37 -4.49 -15.60
C VAL A 42 5.14 -5.12 -14.22
N VAL A 43 3.92 -5.02 -13.67
CA VAL A 43 3.60 -5.68 -12.39
C VAL A 43 3.68 -7.21 -12.50
N GLU A 44 3.22 -7.80 -13.60
CA GLU A 44 3.37 -9.24 -13.85
C GLU A 44 4.83 -9.70 -13.94
N GLU A 45 5.69 -8.90 -14.58
CA GLU A 45 7.14 -9.16 -14.62
C GLU A 45 7.74 -9.11 -13.20
N ILE A 46 7.40 -8.07 -12.42
CA ILE A 46 7.84 -7.95 -11.03
C ILE A 46 7.39 -9.15 -10.19
N ILE A 47 6.14 -9.59 -10.34
CA ILE A 47 5.60 -10.77 -9.64
C ILE A 47 6.42 -12.00 -10.01
N ARG A 48 6.70 -12.22 -11.31
CA ARG A 48 7.48 -13.36 -11.80
C ARG A 48 8.89 -13.38 -11.19
N ASP A 49 9.56 -12.23 -11.15
CA ASP A 49 10.90 -12.11 -10.58
C ASP A 49 10.91 -12.34 -9.07
N CYS A 50 9.94 -11.78 -8.33
CA CYS A 50 9.78 -12.00 -6.89
C CYS A 50 9.51 -13.47 -6.57
N ARG A 51 8.67 -14.13 -7.37
CA ARG A 51 8.39 -15.57 -7.25
C ARG A 51 9.64 -16.41 -7.49
N ALA A 52 10.42 -16.11 -8.54
CA ALA A 52 11.68 -16.79 -8.81
C ALA A 52 12.71 -16.62 -7.68
N ALA A 53 12.71 -15.46 -7.01
CA ALA A 53 13.54 -15.18 -5.85
C ALA A 53 13.01 -15.79 -4.53
N GLY A 54 11.76 -16.29 -4.51
CA GLY A 54 11.10 -16.77 -3.30
C GLY A 54 10.80 -15.66 -2.29
N VAL A 55 10.61 -14.42 -2.75
CA VAL A 55 10.33 -13.23 -1.94
C VAL A 55 8.91 -12.74 -2.22
N PRO A 56 8.10 -12.42 -1.19
CA PRO A 56 6.78 -11.83 -1.38
C PRO A 56 6.81 -10.44 -2.04
N VAL A 57 5.79 -10.10 -2.82
CA VAL A 57 5.65 -8.80 -3.50
C VAL A 57 4.55 -7.94 -2.90
N VAL A 58 4.90 -6.70 -2.57
CA VAL A 58 3.99 -5.63 -2.15
C VAL A 58 3.87 -4.61 -3.27
N ILE A 59 2.67 -4.41 -3.81
CA ILE A 59 2.41 -3.39 -4.83
C ILE A 59 1.69 -2.21 -4.19
N GLU A 60 2.32 -1.04 -4.22
CA GLU A 60 1.76 0.22 -3.76
C GLU A 60 1.28 1.04 -4.94
N ASN A 61 -0.02 1.39 -4.97
CA ASN A 61 -0.58 2.28 -5.97
C ASN A 61 -0.95 3.64 -5.38
N LEU A 62 -0.69 4.72 -6.11
CA LEU A 62 -1.23 6.05 -5.84
C LEU A 62 -1.89 6.64 -7.09
N ILE A 63 -3.10 7.18 -6.91
CA ILE A 63 -3.85 7.93 -7.91
C ILE A 63 -3.20 9.29 -8.12
N TYR A 64 -2.89 9.58 -9.38
CA TYR A 64 -2.42 10.88 -9.86
C TYR A 64 -3.50 11.54 -10.73
N GLN A 65 -3.48 12.87 -10.83
CA GLN A 65 -4.36 13.63 -11.73
C GLN A 65 -3.84 13.53 -13.17
N LEU A 66 -4.76 13.29 -14.12
CA LEU A 66 -4.46 13.41 -15.54
C LEU A 66 -4.23 14.88 -15.93
N PRO A 67 -3.55 15.17 -17.06
CA PRO A 67 -3.32 16.54 -17.49
C PRO A 67 -4.64 17.34 -17.63
N GLY A 68 -4.76 18.43 -16.87
CA GLY A 68 -5.94 19.30 -16.86
C GLY A 68 -7.13 18.78 -16.04
N GLU A 69 -6.95 17.68 -15.29
CA GLU A 69 -8.00 17.09 -14.47
C GLU A 69 -7.97 17.63 -13.03
N GLU A 70 -9.16 17.95 -12.51
CA GLU A 70 -9.38 18.15 -11.09
C GLU A 70 -10.28 17.03 -10.55
N LEU A 71 -9.73 16.22 -9.66
CA LEU A 71 -10.45 15.08 -9.08
C LEU A 71 -11.31 15.55 -7.90
N SER A 72 -12.63 15.45 -8.04
CA SER A 72 -13.53 15.50 -6.90
C SER A 72 -13.25 14.33 -5.94
N ALA A 73 -13.70 14.44 -4.68
CA ALA A 73 -13.56 13.34 -3.72
C ALA A 73 -14.17 12.02 -4.24
N ARG A 74 -15.32 12.11 -4.92
CA ARG A 74 -15.98 10.94 -5.52
C ARG A 74 -15.20 10.38 -6.71
N ALA A 75 -14.69 11.23 -7.59
CA ALA A 75 -13.88 10.79 -8.73
C ALA A 75 -12.57 10.13 -8.26
N ARG A 76 -11.96 10.65 -7.19
CA ARG A 76 -10.79 10.03 -6.56
C ARG A 76 -11.12 8.68 -5.93
N GLU A 77 -12.24 8.56 -5.23
CA GLU A 77 -12.74 7.28 -4.72
C GLU A 77 -12.89 6.27 -5.87
N ASP A 78 -13.59 6.64 -6.94
CA ASP A 78 -13.80 5.78 -8.11
C ASP A 78 -12.47 5.34 -8.76
N ALA A 79 -11.51 6.26 -8.94
CA ALA A 79 -10.17 5.93 -9.46
C ALA A 79 -9.38 4.97 -8.55
N ILE A 80 -9.48 5.12 -7.22
CA ILE A 80 -8.87 4.18 -6.25
C ILE A 80 -9.48 2.79 -6.42
N ILE A 81 -10.82 2.70 -6.50
CA ILE A 81 -11.53 1.42 -6.64
C ILE A 81 -11.15 0.72 -7.95
N GLU A 82 -11.12 1.44 -9.08
CA GLU A 82 -10.79 0.83 -10.37
C GLU A 82 -9.33 0.38 -10.48
N ALA A 83 -8.39 1.15 -9.92
CA ALA A 83 -7.00 0.71 -9.85
C ALA A 83 -6.83 -0.51 -8.93
N ALA A 84 -7.51 -0.54 -7.79
CA ALA A 84 -7.51 -1.68 -6.89
C ALA A 84 -8.10 -2.94 -7.56
N ARG A 85 -9.17 -2.79 -8.34
CA ARG A 85 -9.78 -3.87 -9.12
C ARG A 85 -8.78 -4.47 -10.13
N ALA A 86 -8.15 -3.61 -10.95
CA ALA A 86 -7.20 -4.06 -11.96
C ALA A 86 -5.99 -4.79 -11.35
N LEU A 87 -5.50 -4.33 -10.20
CA LEU A 87 -4.37 -4.97 -9.50
C LEU A 87 -4.76 -6.26 -8.79
N ASN A 88 -6.00 -6.36 -8.28
CA ASN A 88 -6.48 -7.54 -7.57
C ASN A 88 -6.49 -8.81 -8.42
N ASP A 89 -6.63 -8.66 -9.73
CA ASP A 89 -6.63 -9.77 -10.69
C ASP A 89 -5.22 -10.37 -10.91
N LEU A 90 -4.17 -9.71 -10.43
CA LEU A 90 -2.79 -10.21 -10.46
C LEU A 90 -2.44 -11.03 -9.20
N ASP A 91 -1.41 -11.88 -9.28
CA ASP A 91 -0.95 -12.70 -8.15
C ASP A 91 -0.05 -11.93 -7.16
N ILE A 92 -0.54 -10.79 -6.69
CA ILE A 92 0.14 -9.93 -5.72
C ILE A 92 -0.04 -10.48 -4.30
N ASP A 93 1.02 -10.43 -3.48
CA ASP A 93 0.98 -10.93 -2.11
C ASP A 93 0.36 -9.98 -1.11
N LEU A 94 0.55 -8.69 -1.31
CA LEU A 94 -0.07 -7.64 -0.50
C LEU A 94 -0.26 -6.38 -1.34
N LEU A 95 -1.48 -5.86 -1.36
CA LEU A 95 -1.75 -4.55 -1.92
C LEU A 95 -1.53 -3.47 -0.86
N LYS A 96 -0.83 -2.39 -1.20
CA LYS A 96 -0.75 -1.19 -0.36
C LYS A 96 -1.57 -0.09 -1.02
N LEU A 97 -2.72 0.23 -0.43
CA LEU A 97 -3.75 1.05 -1.07
C LEU A 97 -4.04 2.33 -0.29
N GLU A 98 -4.47 3.34 -1.02
CA GLU A 98 -5.02 4.58 -0.47
C GLU A 98 -6.34 4.35 0.26
N TYR A 99 -6.59 5.14 1.29
CA TYR A 99 -7.92 5.24 1.86
C TYR A 99 -8.88 5.87 0.83
N PRO A 100 -10.01 5.20 0.49
CA PRO A 100 -10.94 5.68 -0.54
C PRO A 100 -11.75 6.91 -0.13
N GLY A 101 -11.59 7.41 1.10
CA GLY A 101 -12.17 8.67 1.58
C GLY A 101 -13.39 8.50 2.48
N SER A 102 -14.06 7.35 2.44
CA SER A 102 -15.24 7.07 3.27
C SER A 102 -15.35 5.59 3.69
N PRO A 103 -16.10 5.27 4.77
CA PRO A 103 -16.54 3.90 5.08
C PRO A 103 -17.22 3.20 3.89
N GLN A 104 -18.01 3.93 3.11
CA GLN A 104 -18.66 3.37 1.92
C GLN A 104 -17.64 3.00 0.84
N GLY A 105 -16.62 3.84 0.63
CA GLY A 105 -15.50 3.54 -0.24
C GLY A 105 -14.73 2.30 0.24
N CYS A 106 -14.52 2.15 1.54
CA CYS A 106 -13.89 0.95 2.11
C CYS A 106 -14.73 -0.31 1.83
N ARG A 107 -16.06 -0.25 2.00
CA ARG A 107 -16.95 -1.37 1.65
C ARG A 107 -16.88 -1.73 0.15
N ARG A 108 -16.76 -0.74 -0.73
CA ARG A 108 -16.53 -0.99 -2.17
C ARG A 108 -15.21 -1.72 -2.44
N LEU A 109 -14.14 -1.43 -1.68
CA LEU A 109 -12.91 -2.22 -1.74
C LEU A 109 -13.15 -3.66 -1.26
N ALA A 110 -13.84 -3.83 -0.13
CA ALA A 110 -14.14 -5.16 0.41
C ALA A 110 -14.94 -6.06 -0.56
N GLU A 111 -15.84 -5.47 -1.35
CA GLU A 111 -16.62 -6.20 -2.37
C GLU A 111 -15.76 -6.77 -3.51
N ILE A 112 -14.60 -6.16 -3.80
CA ILE A 112 -13.80 -6.49 -5.00
C ILE A 112 -12.49 -7.18 -4.65
N LEU A 113 -11.92 -6.91 -3.47
CA LEU A 113 -10.61 -7.40 -3.08
C LEU A 113 -10.67 -8.85 -2.57
N ARG A 114 -9.90 -9.71 -3.23
CA ARG A 114 -9.63 -11.10 -2.83
C ARG A 114 -8.18 -11.32 -2.44
N ARG A 115 -7.36 -10.26 -2.46
CA ARG A 115 -5.98 -10.23 -1.96
C ARG A 115 -5.92 -9.46 -0.63
N PRO A 116 -5.01 -9.81 0.29
CA PRO A 116 -4.82 -9.00 1.48
C PRO A 116 -4.32 -7.61 1.08
N TRP A 117 -4.72 -6.60 1.84
CA TRP A 117 -4.32 -5.24 1.58
C TRP A 117 -4.06 -4.48 2.88
N ALA A 118 -3.17 -3.48 2.82
CA ALA A 118 -2.84 -2.60 3.92
C ALA A 118 -3.07 -1.15 3.50
N VAL A 119 -3.68 -0.36 4.38
CA VAL A 119 -3.91 1.07 4.12
C VAL A 119 -2.63 1.88 4.29
N LEU A 120 -2.37 2.79 3.36
CA LEU A 120 -1.25 3.72 3.44
C LEU A 120 -1.67 5.07 4.05
N SER A 121 -0.72 5.76 4.66
CA SER A 121 -1.03 6.98 5.42
C SER A 121 -1.10 8.27 4.61
N ALA A 122 -0.54 8.29 3.40
CA ALA A 122 -0.47 9.46 2.51
C ALA A 122 0.11 10.76 3.14
N GLY A 123 0.63 10.73 4.37
CA GLY A 123 1.06 11.92 5.09
C GLY A 123 -0.06 12.71 5.79
N VAL A 124 -1.24 12.12 5.99
CA VAL A 124 -2.27 12.72 6.86
C VAL A 124 -1.78 12.82 8.32
N PRO A 125 -2.27 13.76 9.15
CA PRO A 125 -1.93 13.83 10.57
C PRO A 125 -2.14 12.51 11.31
N PHE A 126 -1.42 12.31 12.42
CA PHE A 126 -1.45 11.06 13.17
C PHE A 126 -2.88 10.65 13.60
N ASP A 127 -3.63 11.56 14.23
CA ASP A 127 -4.97 11.28 14.72
C ASP A 127 -5.95 10.97 13.57
N GLN A 128 -5.81 11.66 12.44
CA GLN A 128 -6.60 11.33 11.26
C GLN A 128 -6.26 9.94 10.72
N PHE A 129 -5.00 9.51 10.83
CA PHE A 129 -4.61 8.18 10.36
C PHE A 129 -5.13 7.06 11.26
N THR A 130 -5.29 7.29 12.57
CA THR A 130 -5.94 6.29 13.44
C THR A 130 -7.37 6.03 13.02
N ASP A 131 -8.13 7.07 12.68
CA ASP A 131 -9.51 6.94 12.21
C ASP A 131 -9.57 6.21 10.86
N ILE A 132 -8.62 6.50 9.97
CA ILE A 132 -8.50 5.83 8.66
C ILE A 132 -8.22 4.34 8.81
N ILE A 133 -7.32 3.93 9.72
CA ILE A 133 -7.05 2.50 9.97
C ILE A 133 -8.33 1.82 10.42
N GLN A 134 -9.05 2.41 11.37
CA GLN A 134 -10.28 1.83 11.88
C GLN A 134 -11.34 1.65 10.78
N MET A 135 -11.57 2.66 9.95
CA MET A 135 -12.49 2.52 8.80
C MET A 135 -11.98 1.51 7.76
N ALA A 136 -10.67 1.46 7.50
CA ALA A 136 -10.11 0.51 6.54
C ALA A 136 -10.25 -0.94 7.01
N THR A 137 -10.09 -1.21 8.31
CA THR A 137 -10.24 -2.54 8.89
C THR A 137 -11.71 -2.91 9.07
N ASP A 138 -12.53 -2.04 9.68
CA ASP A 138 -13.94 -2.32 9.99
C ASP A 138 -14.80 -2.48 8.73
N ASP A 139 -14.63 -1.57 7.76
CA ASP A 139 -15.48 -1.53 6.56
C ASP A 139 -14.82 -2.14 5.33
N GLY A 140 -13.49 -2.16 5.28
CA GLY A 140 -12.73 -2.55 4.09
C GLY A 140 -12.03 -3.90 4.19
N GLY A 141 -12.01 -4.51 5.37
CA GLY A 141 -11.32 -5.78 5.61
C GLY A 141 -9.81 -5.69 5.40
N ALA A 142 -9.21 -4.50 5.62
CA ALA A 142 -7.76 -4.33 5.56
C ALA A 142 -7.06 -5.27 6.55
N SER A 143 -5.92 -5.81 6.15
CA SER A 143 -5.07 -6.66 6.99
C SER A 143 -4.10 -5.88 7.86
N GLY A 144 -4.13 -4.55 7.79
CA GLY A 144 -3.30 -3.67 8.59
C GLY A 144 -2.98 -2.37 7.86
N PHE A 145 -1.81 -1.80 8.15
CA PHE A 145 -1.36 -0.54 7.59
C PHE A 145 0.12 -0.57 7.24
N ILE A 146 0.52 0.31 6.31
CA ILE A 146 1.93 0.63 6.05
C ILE A 146 2.10 2.15 6.15
N ALA A 147 2.64 2.61 7.26
CA ALA A 147 2.72 4.02 7.62
C ALA A 147 4.14 4.59 7.58
N GLY A 148 4.23 5.89 7.32
CA GLY A 148 5.50 6.62 7.37
C GLY A 148 5.32 8.00 8.00
N ARG A 149 5.06 8.99 7.16
CA ARG A 149 4.95 10.42 7.54
C ARG A 149 3.94 10.72 8.64
N SER A 150 2.90 9.90 8.80
CA SER A 150 1.93 10.08 9.90
C SER A 150 2.51 9.71 11.27
N VAL A 151 3.59 8.94 11.31
CA VAL A 151 4.27 8.51 12.53
C VAL A 151 5.47 9.42 12.83
N TRP A 152 6.31 9.69 11.83
CA TRP A 152 7.66 10.21 12.07
C TRP A 152 8.09 11.44 11.25
N ARG A 153 7.21 12.14 10.51
CA ARG A 153 7.63 13.23 9.60
C ARG A 153 8.54 14.27 10.24
N GLU A 154 8.31 14.58 11.51
CA GLU A 154 9.02 15.63 12.24
C GLU A 154 10.51 15.29 12.43
N VAL A 155 10.85 13.99 12.42
CA VAL A 155 12.23 13.49 12.57
C VAL A 155 13.18 14.02 11.50
N VAL A 156 12.66 14.36 10.32
CA VAL A 156 13.44 14.82 9.17
C VAL A 156 14.16 16.14 9.48
N SER A 157 13.54 17.00 10.29
CA SER A 157 14.09 18.29 10.69
C SER A 157 14.92 18.22 11.98
N LEU A 158 14.95 17.07 12.66
CA LEU A 158 15.65 16.89 13.93
C LEU A 158 16.99 16.19 13.72
N THR A 159 17.97 16.48 14.58
CA THR A 159 19.28 15.83 14.60
C THR A 159 19.68 15.50 16.03
N GLY A 160 20.75 14.71 16.20
CA GLY A 160 21.36 14.46 17.51
C GLY A 160 20.38 13.90 18.57
N PRO A 161 20.50 14.33 19.84
CA PRO A 161 19.65 13.88 20.94
C PRO A 161 18.16 14.15 20.73
N GLN A 162 17.78 15.30 20.16
CA GLN A 162 16.36 15.64 19.91
C GLN A 162 15.70 14.64 18.95
N ARG A 163 16.45 14.13 17.98
CA ARG A 163 15.96 13.08 17.08
C ARG A 163 15.63 11.79 17.84
N GLN A 164 16.52 11.36 18.72
CA GLN A 164 16.32 10.14 19.51
C GLN A 164 15.14 10.30 20.46
N GLU A 165 15.05 11.45 21.14
CA GLU A 165 13.94 11.77 22.03
C GLU A 165 12.60 11.76 21.30
N PHE A 166 12.50 12.38 20.12
CA PHE A 166 11.26 12.32 19.33
C PHE A 166 10.91 10.89 18.90
N LEU A 167 11.89 10.11 18.45
CA LEU A 167 11.65 8.74 18.01
C LEU A 167 11.12 7.85 19.15
N THR A 168 11.62 8.04 20.37
CA THR A 168 11.25 7.22 21.52
C THR A 168 10.00 7.73 22.24
N SER A 169 9.84 9.05 22.40
CA SER A 169 8.74 9.64 23.17
C SER A 169 7.50 9.99 22.34
N VAL A 170 7.62 10.07 21.01
CA VAL A 170 6.51 10.43 20.12
C VAL A 170 6.26 9.36 19.06
N ALA A 171 7.25 9.04 18.23
CA ALA A 171 7.04 8.13 17.10
C ALA A 171 6.72 6.69 17.54
N LEU A 172 7.41 6.18 18.56
CA LEU A 172 7.16 4.84 19.12
C LEU A 172 5.74 4.72 19.72
N PRO A 173 5.30 5.60 20.66
CA PRO A 173 3.91 5.57 21.15
C PRO A 173 2.85 5.71 20.05
N ARG A 174 3.14 6.51 19.01
CA ARG A 174 2.27 6.60 17.83
C ARG A 174 2.16 5.25 17.13
N LEU A 175 3.28 4.58 16.85
CA LEU A 175 3.27 3.26 16.22
C LEU A 175 2.52 2.23 17.06
N ASP A 176 2.77 2.19 18.38
CA ASP A 176 2.07 1.28 19.31
C ASP A 176 0.56 1.50 19.27
N ARG A 177 0.13 2.77 19.19
CA ARG A 177 -1.29 3.11 19.05
C ARG A 177 -1.85 2.66 17.71
N LEU A 178 -1.13 2.82 16.60
CA LEU A 178 -1.59 2.31 15.29
C LEU A 178 -1.74 0.79 15.31
N VAL A 179 -0.78 0.08 15.90
CA VAL A 179 -0.83 -1.39 16.09
C VAL A 179 -2.04 -1.78 16.93
N ALA A 180 -2.29 -1.07 18.03
CA ALA A 180 -3.43 -1.32 18.91
C ALA A 180 -4.78 -1.11 18.21
N VAL A 181 -4.90 -0.08 17.36
CA VAL A 181 -6.12 0.17 16.57
C VAL A 181 -6.32 -0.93 15.53
N ALA A 182 -5.29 -1.24 14.73
CA ALA A 182 -5.38 -2.28 13.71
C ALA A 182 -5.70 -3.66 14.32
N SER A 183 -5.13 -3.99 15.48
CA SER A 183 -5.33 -5.30 16.13
C SER A 183 -6.77 -5.57 16.59
N GLN A 184 -7.64 -4.55 16.59
CA GLN A 184 -9.04 -4.71 16.99
C GLN A 184 -9.89 -5.40 15.92
N SER A 185 -9.61 -5.13 14.65
CA SER A 185 -10.47 -5.57 13.53
C SER A 185 -9.74 -5.86 12.22
N ALA A 186 -8.41 -5.75 12.16
CA ALA A 186 -7.66 -6.10 10.96
C ALA A 186 -7.89 -7.57 10.59
N ARG A 187 -8.22 -7.81 9.33
CA ARG A 187 -8.46 -9.15 8.82
C ARG A 187 -7.13 -9.90 8.65
N PRO A 188 -6.93 -11.07 9.28
CA PRO A 188 -5.71 -11.84 9.08
C PRO A 188 -5.43 -12.10 7.59
N TRP A 189 -4.23 -11.78 7.13
CA TRP A 189 -3.84 -11.96 5.72
C TRP A 189 -3.92 -13.43 5.27
N THR A 190 -3.84 -14.38 6.21
CA THR A 190 -3.96 -15.83 5.98
C THR A 190 -5.38 -16.28 5.61
N GLU A 191 -6.40 -15.45 5.81
CA GLU A 191 -7.78 -15.76 5.41
C GLU A 191 -8.05 -15.54 3.92
N PHE A 192 -7.14 -14.86 3.22
CA PHE A 192 -7.24 -14.66 1.78
C PHE A 192 -6.72 -15.93 1.09
N SER A 193 -7.60 -16.59 0.32
CA SER A 193 -7.21 -17.75 -0.47
C SER A 193 -6.32 -17.31 -1.62
N ARG A 194 -5.11 -17.87 -1.73
CA ARG A 194 -4.39 -17.82 -3.01
C ARG A 194 -5.13 -18.71 -4.01
N PRO A 195 -5.36 -18.25 -5.26
CA PRO A 195 -5.80 -19.16 -6.31
C PRO A 195 -4.79 -20.31 -6.41
N LEU A 196 -5.30 -21.53 -6.46
CA LEU A 196 -4.49 -22.69 -6.80
C LEU A 196 -3.96 -22.44 -8.22
N SER A 197 -2.63 -22.45 -8.36
CA SER A 197 -1.93 -22.32 -9.65
C SER A 197 -2.18 -23.54 -10.52
#